data_AF-A0A938EPZ6-F1
#
_entry.id   AF-A0A938EPZ6-F1
#
_cell.length_a   1.000
_cell.length_b   1.000
_cell.length_c   1.000
_cell.angle_alpha   90.00
_cell.angle_beta   90.00
_cell.angle_gamma   90.00
#
_symmetry.space_group_name_H-M   'P 1'
#
loop_
_entity.id
_entity.type
_entity.pdbx_description
1 polymer ?
#
loop_
_entity_poly.entity_id
_entity_poly.type
_entity_poly.pdbx_seq_one_letter_code
_entity_poly.pdbx_strand_id
1 'polypeptide(L)'
;MSRAGGAARTHAVVTTLCALGALGTLAGGASASPLERALDYLSARQDPATGAVGPEVGRAADTAWTAMAAAGAAESPVAWTRGTGTLASAVGALPMDATSDLLRVAVARRAAGLVDADLAARVGAQQSADGSFPGGPIATAWGILAVRAVGRNAGDPALTAAVAALAAQRAPDGGWAATPGAAASDAVATATAIQALRAARMPVGDPVLASARARLLALRDPDGTFGRAPVPTAWAIMAIRSLGERPGAGPWARGGSPVAALQRFQQDDGGVRATPSSGASVFATAVAALAFSRGLLPVSPGTARTPDRAPRVVRRSPASGDVVRGVLSVRYEDERGGTGIDPSRTTIMVNGADITRTTRVTPFTLQVRQSALPLGTLSVSVLVRDRAGHATRSEWSVVGSG
;
A
#
# COMPACT_ATOMS: atom_id res chain seq x y z
N MET A 1 -22.28 -37.81 -70.15
CA MET A 1 -21.89 -37.93 -68.73
C MET A 1 -22.31 -36.62 -68.05
N SER A 2 -23.58 -36.53 -67.60
CA SER A 2 -24.00 -36.45 -66.18
C SER A 2 -23.28 -35.32 -65.41
N ARG A 3 -23.91 -34.27 -64.87
CA ARG A 3 -25.33 -33.94 -64.59
C ARG A 3 -25.47 -32.42 -64.33
N ALA A 4 -26.64 -31.86 -64.69
CA ALA A 4 -27.52 -30.89 -64.01
C ALA A 4 -26.92 -29.81 -63.07
N GLY A 5 -27.41 -28.57 -62.97
CA GLY A 5 -28.70 -27.96 -63.32
C GLY A 5 -29.13 -27.00 -62.19
N GLY A 6 -29.91 -25.94 -62.50
CA GLY A 6 -30.63 -25.10 -61.52
C GLY A 6 -30.20 -23.61 -61.55
N ALA A 7 -30.90 -22.71 -62.24
CA ALA A 7 -32.25 -22.13 -62.03
C ALA A 7 -32.27 -20.90 -61.11
N ALA A 8 -32.63 -19.77 -61.71
CA ALA A 8 -32.85 -18.46 -61.12
C ALA A 8 -34.05 -18.43 -60.17
N ARG A 9 -33.98 -17.60 -59.11
CA ARG A 9 -35.15 -17.12 -58.37
C ARG A 9 -35.03 -15.66 -57.93
N THR A 10 -36.19 -15.04 -58.05
CA THR A 10 -36.66 -13.67 -57.91
C THR A 10 -36.57 -13.14 -56.47
N HIS A 11 -36.46 -11.80 -56.38
CA HIS A 11 -36.47 -10.99 -55.17
C HIS A 11 -37.72 -11.20 -54.29
N ALA A 12 -37.49 -11.30 -52.97
CA ALA A 12 -38.47 -11.03 -51.93
C ALA A 12 -37.85 -10.07 -50.91
N VAL A 13 -38.46 -8.89 -50.78
CA VAL A 13 -38.15 -7.87 -49.78
C VAL A 13 -38.69 -8.36 -48.44
N VAL A 14 -37.80 -8.53 -47.46
CA VAL A 14 -38.18 -8.76 -46.06
C VAL A 14 -37.68 -7.58 -45.24
N THR A 15 -38.63 -6.77 -44.79
CA THR A 15 -38.47 -5.67 -43.86
C THR A 15 -38.21 -6.25 -42.47
N THR A 16 -36.95 -6.31 -42.05
CA THR A 16 -36.58 -6.71 -40.68
C THR A 16 -36.38 -5.46 -39.82
N LEU A 17 -37.26 -5.28 -38.84
CA LEU A 17 -37.14 -4.32 -37.75
C LEU A 17 -35.79 -4.50 -37.03
N CYS A 18 -34.91 -3.49 -37.09
CA CYS A 18 -33.76 -3.37 -36.19
C CYS A 18 -34.26 -2.92 -34.81
N ALA A 19 -34.56 -3.86 -33.92
CA ALA A 19 -34.66 -3.57 -32.50
C ALA A 19 -33.26 -3.24 -31.95
N LEU A 20 -33.10 -2.00 -31.50
CA LEU A 20 -31.94 -1.50 -30.75
C LEU A 20 -31.74 -2.33 -29.48
N GLY A 21 -30.90 -3.36 -29.55
CA GLY A 21 -30.27 -3.97 -28.39
C GLY A 21 -29.17 -3.04 -27.90
N ALA A 22 -29.52 -2.09 -27.04
CA ALA A 22 -28.53 -1.35 -26.26
C ALA A 22 -27.79 -2.35 -25.36
N LEU A 23 -26.64 -2.84 -25.84
CA LEU A 23 -25.62 -3.46 -25.01
C LEU A 23 -25.15 -2.38 -24.04
N GLY A 24 -25.82 -2.33 -22.88
CA GLY A 24 -25.36 -1.58 -21.73
C GLY A 24 -23.95 -2.07 -21.41
N THR A 25 -22.96 -1.25 -21.74
CA THR A 25 -21.63 -1.34 -21.17
C THR A 25 -21.81 -1.24 -19.66
N LEU A 26 -21.78 -2.38 -18.98
CA LEU A 26 -21.58 -2.42 -17.54
C LEU A 26 -20.26 -1.72 -17.28
N ALA A 27 -20.35 -0.43 -16.91
CA ALA A 27 -19.24 0.28 -16.31
C ALA A 27 -18.83 -0.54 -15.09
N GLY A 28 -17.75 -1.31 -15.23
CA GLY A 28 -17.18 -2.06 -14.13
C GLY A 28 -16.86 -1.05 -13.04
N GLY A 29 -17.56 -1.13 -11.91
CA GLY A 29 -17.23 -0.37 -10.71
C GLY A 29 -15.74 -0.53 -10.44
N ALA A 30 -15.02 0.58 -10.37
CA ALA A 30 -13.58 0.57 -10.24
C ALA A 30 -13.22 -0.19 -8.96
N SER A 31 -12.66 -1.40 -9.10
CA SER A 31 -12.06 -2.14 -7.99
C SER A 31 -11.06 -1.20 -7.28
N ALA A 32 -11.11 -1.17 -5.95
CA ALA A 32 -10.13 -0.46 -5.13
C ALA A 32 -8.71 -0.78 -5.62
N SER A 33 -7.90 0.27 -5.75
CA SER A 33 -6.53 0.17 -6.24
C SER A 33 -5.68 -0.67 -5.28
N PRO A 34 -4.56 -1.28 -5.75
CA PRO A 34 -3.66 -2.04 -4.88
C PRO A 34 -3.16 -1.26 -3.65
N LEU A 35 -3.00 0.07 -3.79
CA LEU A 35 -2.65 0.95 -2.69
C LEU A 35 -3.76 1.00 -1.63
N GLU A 36 -4.99 1.34 -2.05
CA GLU A 36 -6.14 1.43 -1.14
C GLU A 36 -6.33 0.11 -0.38
N ARG A 37 -6.26 -1.03 -1.09
CA ARG A 37 -6.39 -2.34 -0.42
C ARG A 37 -5.29 -2.62 0.60
N ALA A 38 -4.05 -2.21 0.33
CA ALA A 38 -2.95 -2.40 1.27
C ALA A 38 -3.11 -1.50 2.51
N LEU A 39 -3.53 -0.24 2.33
CA LEU A 39 -3.79 0.67 3.44
C LEU A 39 -4.96 0.18 4.30
N ASP A 40 -6.02 -0.32 3.68
CA ASP A 40 -7.16 -0.84 4.43
C ASP A 40 -6.78 -2.10 5.24
N TYR A 41 -5.94 -2.98 4.68
CA TYR A 41 -5.40 -4.13 5.41
C TYR A 41 -4.61 -3.71 6.66
N LEU A 42 -3.81 -2.63 6.55
CA LEU A 42 -3.02 -2.08 7.65
C LEU A 42 -3.90 -1.42 8.70
N SER A 43 -4.87 -0.60 8.28
CA SER A 43 -5.80 0.08 9.18
C SER A 43 -6.63 -0.91 10.00
N ALA A 44 -7.10 -2.00 9.40
CA ALA A 44 -7.84 -3.05 10.11
C ALA A 44 -7.04 -3.70 11.27
N ARG A 45 -5.71 -3.56 11.26
CA ARG A 45 -4.77 -4.08 12.27
C ARG A 45 -4.25 -3.01 13.23
N GLN A 46 -4.81 -1.81 13.18
CA GLN A 46 -4.50 -0.77 14.16
C GLN A 46 -5.04 -1.17 15.54
N ASP A 47 -4.25 -1.00 16.59
CA ASP A 47 -4.65 -1.23 17.97
C ASP A 47 -5.48 -0.04 18.48
N PRO A 48 -6.66 -0.26 19.09
CA PRO A 48 -7.55 0.82 19.50
C PRO A 48 -7.08 1.62 20.73
N ALA A 49 -6.15 1.09 21.54
CA ALA A 49 -5.67 1.77 22.73
C ALA A 49 -4.46 2.66 22.40
N THR A 50 -3.52 2.12 21.64
CA THR A 50 -2.22 2.74 21.35
C THR A 50 -2.16 3.40 19.97
N GLY A 51 -2.94 2.91 19.01
CA GLY A 51 -2.87 3.31 17.60
C GLY A 51 -1.77 2.59 16.80
N ALA A 52 -1.03 1.66 17.42
CA ALA A 52 0.03 0.89 16.77
C ALA A 52 -0.53 -0.09 15.73
N VAL A 53 0.26 -0.48 14.74
CA VAL A 53 -0.15 -1.46 13.71
C VAL A 53 0.84 -2.63 13.71
N GLY A 54 0.33 -3.86 13.82
CA GLY A 54 1.14 -5.09 13.90
C GLY A 54 0.40 -6.26 14.58
N PRO A 55 0.77 -7.53 14.34
CA PRO A 55 0.14 -8.69 14.98
C PRO A 55 0.45 -8.79 16.49
N GLU A 56 1.49 -8.10 16.95
CA GLU A 56 1.83 -7.88 18.36
C GLU A 56 1.90 -6.36 18.56
N VAL A 57 1.30 -5.86 19.65
CA VAL A 57 1.51 -4.46 20.08
C VAL A 57 3.01 -4.27 20.29
N GLY A 58 3.64 -3.35 19.54
CA GLY A 58 5.03 -2.96 19.80
C GLY A 58 6.12 -3.57 18.90
N ARG A 59 5.82 -4.24 17.77
CA ARG A 59 6.86 -4.35 16.72
C ARG A 59 7.09 -2.98 16.09
N ALA A 60 8.04 -2.25 16.65
CA ALA A 60 8.31 -0.85 16.34
C ALA A 60 8.43 -0.57 14.83
N ALA A 61 9.00 -1.51 14.08
CA ALA A 61 9.15 -1.41 12.64
C ALA A 61 7.80 -1.38 11.89
N ASP A 62 6.82 -2.21 12.23
CA ASP A 62 5.55 -2.32 11.49
C ASP A 62 4.75 -1.02 11.56
N THR A 63 4.69 -0.42 12.75
CA THR A 63 4.03 0.87 12.97
C THR A 63 4.76 2.00 12.23
N ALA A 64 6.09 2.03 12.30
CA ALA A 64 6.90 3.00 11.55
C ALA A 64 6.67 2.90 10.04
N TRP A 65 6.68 1.69 9.48
CA TRP A 65 6.43 1.46 8.06
C TRP A 65 5.01 1.82 7.64
N THR A 66 4.02 1.53 8.48
CA THR A 66 2.63 1.90 8.22
C THR A 66 2.45 3.42 8.15
N ALA A 67 3.10 4.17 9.06
CA ALA A 67 3.06 5.64 9.03
C ALA A 67 3.71 6.22 7.77
N MET A 68 4.86 5.67 7.35
CA MET A 68 5.50 6.07 6.09
C MET A 68 4.61 5.76 4.88
N ALA A 69 3.93 4.61 4.87
CA ALA A 69 3.02 4.22 3.80
C ALA A 69 1.77 5.12 3.73
N ALA A 70 1.14 5.41 4.87
CA ALA A 70 -0.01 6.32 4.96
C ALA A 70 0.37 7.72 4.45
N ALA A 71 1.47 8.30 4.94
CA ALA A 71 1.97 9.58 4.46
C ALA A 71 2.33 9.55 2.97
N GLY A 72 2.87 8.43 2.47
CA GLY A 72 3.23 8.26 1.06
C GLY A 72 2.01 8.23 0.13
N ALA A 73 0.88 7.78 0.67
CA ALA A 73 -0.44 7.87 0.06
C ALA A 73 -1.13 9.24 0.24
N ALA A 74 -0.41 10.20 0.82
CA ALA A 74 -0.92 11.52 1.23
C ALA A 74 -1.99 11.49 2.34
N GLU A 75 -2.16 10.37 3.04
CA GLU A 75 -2.98 10.29 4.24
C GLU A 75 -2.19 10.80 5.45
N SER A 76 -2.84 11.53 6.36
CA SER A 76 -2.21 11.98 7.60
C SER A 76 -2.19 10.84 8.63
N PRO A 77 -1.04 10.48 9.23
CA PRO A 77 -1.00 9.51 10.32
C PRO A 77 -1.81 9.93 11.56
N VAL A 78 -2.16 11.21 11.72
CA VAL A 78 -3.08 11.68 12.78
C VAL A 78 -4.53 11.28 12.48
N ALA A 79 -4.92 11.24 11.19
CA ALA A 79 -6.26 10.83 10.77
C ALA A 79 -6.50 9.32 10.93
N TRP A 80 -5.42 8.53 11.02
CA TRP A 80 -5.49 7.10 11.31
C TRP A 80 -5.78 6.89 12.79
N THR A 81 -7.07 6.92 13.15
CA THR A 81 -7.55 6.81 14.53
C THR A 81 -8.40 5.57 14.72
N ARG A 82 -8.07 4.75 15.73
CA ARG A 82 -8.92 3.66 16.20
C ARG A 82 -9.04 3.77 17.71
N GLY A 83 -10.27 3.76 18.24
CA GLY A 83 -10.50 4.01 19.68
C GLY A 83 -9.93 5.36 20.11
N THR A 84 -9.03 5.34 21.10
CA THR A 84 -8.33 6.53 21.62
C THR A 84 -6.94 6.73 21.00
N GLY A 85 -6.42 5.73 20.28
CA GLY A 85 -5.08 5.75 19.70
C GLY A 85 -5.05 6.30 18.28
N THR A 86 -3.96 6.99 17.94
CA THR A 86 -3.65 7.42 16.56
C THR A 86 -2.36 6.77 16.08
N LEU A 87 -2.20 6.61 14.77
CA LEU A 87 -0.94 6.11 14.21
C LEU A 87 0.22 7.06 14.53
N ALA A 88 -0.04 8.38 14.53
CA ALA A 88 0.95 9.38 14.95
C ALA A 88 1.38 9.21 16.42
N SER A 89 0.46 9.03 17.36
CA SER A 89 0.81 8.80 18.78
C SER A 89 1.61 7.52 18.96
N ALA A 90 1.27 6.46 18.23
CA ALA A 90 2.03 5.21 18.24
C ALA A 90 3.46 5.40 17.72
N VAL A 91 3.65 6.16 16.64
CA VAL A 91 4.99 6.53 16.12
C VAL A 91 5.78 7.34 17.13
N GLY A 92 5.12 8.27 17.84
CA GLY A 92 5.74 9.06 18.90
C GLY A 92 6.30 8.20 20.04
N ALA A 93 5.63 7.09 20.36
CA ALA A 93 6.00 6.18 21.44
C ALA A 93 7.01 5.08 21.04
N LEU A 94 7.50 5.05 19.80
CA LEU A 94 8.41 3.99 19.36
C LEU A 94 9.77 4.05 20.07
N PRO A 95 10.34 2.89 20.45
CA PRO A 95 11.69 2.82 21.00
C PRO A 95 12.73 3.23 19.95
N MET A 96 13.85 3.78 20.42
CA MET A 96 14.94 4.32 19.58
C MET A 96 16.31 3.97 20.16
N ASP A 97 16.43 2.76 20.71
CA ASP A 97 17.61 2.33 21.49
C ASP A 97 18.78 1.93 20.60
N ALA A 98 18.49 1.17 19.54
CA ALA A 98 19.48 0.83 18.52
C ALA A 98 19.57 1.93 17.45
N THR A 99 20.77 2.15 16.90
CA THR A 99 20.99 3.09 15.79
C THR A 99 20.03 2.83 14.62
N SER A 100 19.86 1.58 14.21
CA SER A 100 18.96 1.19 13.12
C SER A 100 17.50 1.55 13.38
N ASP A 101 17.07 1.49 14.66
CA ASP A 101 15.72 1.88 15.06
C ASP A 101 15.56 3.39 15.11
N LEU A 102 16.51 4.11 15.73
CA LEU A 102 16.53 5.57 15.73
C LEU A 102 16.45 6.15 14.32
N LEU A 103 17.25 5.64 13.38
CA LEU A 103 17.26 6.14 12.00
C LEU A 103 15.92 5.91 11.29
N ARG A 104 15.31 4.73 11.47
CA ARG A 104 13.99 4.41 10.90
C ARG A 104 12.88 5.24 11.53
N VAL A 105 12.89 5.36 12.86
CA VAL A 105 11.90 6.14 13.62
C VAL A 105 12.02 7.62 13.28
N ALA A 106 13.20 8.16 13.01
CA ALA A 106 13.35 9.54 12.56
C ALA A 106 12.60 9.80 11.23
N VAL A 107 12.68 8.86 10.29
CA VAL A 107 11.95 8.95 9.01
C VAL A 107 10.44 8.77 9.22
N ALA A 108 10.01 7.86 10.10
CA ALA A 108 8.60 7.68 10.44
C ALA A 108 8.00 8.88 11.20
N ARG A 109 8.75 9.47 12.14
CA ARG A 109 8.37 10.70 12.84
C ARG A 109 8.24 11.86 11.87
N ARG A 110 9.10 11.96 10.85
CA ARG A 110 8.89 12.91 9.75
C ARG A 110 7.58 12.68 9.02
N ALA A 111 7.24 11.43 8.69
CA ALA A 111 5.95 11.10 8.07
C ALA A 111 4.75 11.44 8.97
N ALA A 112 4.90 11.35 10.30
CA ALA A 112 3.88 11.71 11.28
C ALA A 112 3.86 13.19 11.69
N GLY A 113 4.83 14.01 11.25
CA GLY A 113 4.93 15.42 11.64
C GLY A 113 5.50 15.65 13.05
N LEU A 114 6.27 14.70 13.58
CA LEU A 114 6.79 14.66 14.94
C LEU A 114 8.31 14.87 15.00
N VAL A 115 8.84 15.80 14.21
CA VAL A 115 10.29 16.11 14.19
C VAL A 115 10.57 17.27 15.13
N ASP A 116 11.54 17.09 16.02
CA ASP A 116 12.02 18.10 16.96
C ASP A 116 13.56 18.18 16.97
N ALA A 117 14.09 19.13 17.73
CA ALA A 117 15.53 19.37 17.83
C ALA A 117 16.28 18.23 18.55
N ASP A 118 15.64 17.55 19.52
CA ASP A 118 16.23 16.40 20.23
C ASP A 118 16.48 15.23 19.28
N LEU A 119 15.47 14.88 18.48
CA LEU A 119 15.58 13.85 17.45
C LEU A 119 16.69 14.19 16.45
N ALA A 120 16.80 15.46 16.04
CA ALA A 120 17.86 15.92 15.14
C ALA A 120 19.26 15.76 15.77
N ALA A 121 19.41 16.11 17.04
CA ALA A 121 20.66 15.94 17.78
C ALA A 121 21.04 14.47 17.94
N ARG A 122 20.06 13.61 18.29
CA ARG A 122 20.26 12.16 18.43
C ARG A 122 20.69 11.51 17.13
N VAL A 123 20.06 11.85 16.00
CA VAL A 123 20.48 11.34 14.67
C VAL A 123 21.91 11.78 14.37
N GLY A 124 22.25 13.06 14.59
CA GLY A 124 23.60 13.57 14.37
C GLY A 124 24.66 12.86 15.23
N ALA A 125 24.33 12.55 16.49
CA ALA A 125 25.24 11.86 17.41
C ALA A 125 25.57 10.41 17.01
N GLN A 126 24.80 9.79 16.12
CA GLN A 126 25.08 8.45 15.60
C GLN A 126 26.08 8.44 14.44
N GLN A 127 26.40 9.61 13.88
CA GLN A 127 27.29 9.69 12.72
C GLN A 127 28.76 9.50 13.15
N SER A 128 29.43 8.58 12.48
CA SER A 128 30.87 8.33 12.65
C SER A 128 31.71 9.48 12.09
N ALA A 129 32.98 9.55 12.51
CA ALA A 129 33.91 10.59 12.05
C ALA A 129 34.16 10.57 10.52
N ASP A 130 34.05 9.41 9.87
CA ASP A 130 34.15 9.25 8.42
C ASP A 130 32.84 9.60 7.68
N GLY A 131 31.80 10.00 8.41
CA GLY A 131 30.48 10.30 7.90
C GLY A 131 29.53 9.10 7.81
N SER A 132 30.01 7.88 8.01
CA SER A 132 29.18 6.67 7.98
C SER A 132 28.24 6.58 9.19
N PHE A 133 27.29 5.65 9.15
CA PHE A 133 26.52 5.25 10.32
C PHE A 133 26.83 3.80 10.69
N PRO A 134 26.92 3.46 11.99
CA PRO A 134 27.18 2.09 12.45
C PRO A 134 26.18 1.09 11.87
N GLY A 135 26.70 -0.02 11.32
CA GLY A 135 25.88 -1.07 10.67
C GLY A 135 26.05 -1.16 9.15
N GLY A 136 26.99 -0.40 8.56
CA GLY A 136 27.41 -0.55 7.16
C GLY A 136 26.56 0.21 6.14
N PRO A 137 26.50 -0.26 4.88
CA PRO A 137 25.86 0.47 3.78
C PRO A 137 24.40 0.80 4.00
N ILE A 138 23.62 -0.17 4.48
CA ILE A 138 22.19 0.04 4.73
C ILE A 138 22.01 1.06 5.86
N ALA A 139 22.75 0.94 6.95
CA ALA A 139 22.67 1.90 8.05
C ALA A 139 23.08 3.31 7.61
N THR A 140 24.14 3.44 6.83
CA THR A 140 24.60 4.72 6.28
C THR A 140 23.54 5.35 5.35
N ALA A 141 22.91 4.55 4.49
CA ALA A 141 21.81 5.01 3.65
C ALA A 141 20.58 5.47 4.47
N TRP A 142 20.20 4.73 5.52
CA TRP A 142 19.18 5.17 6.47
C TRP A 142 19.59 6.43 7.24
N GLY A 143 20.88 6.59 7.54
CA GLY A 143 21.48 7.78 8.12
C GLY A 143 21.22 9.03 7.27
N ILE A 144 21.51 8.95 5.98
CA ILE A 144 21.20 10.00 5.01
C ILE A 144 19.70 10.34 5.00
N LEU A 145 18.83 9.31 4.95
CA LEU A 145 17.37 9.51 4.98
C LEU A 145 16.91 10.18 6.29
N ALA A 146 17.48 9.78 7.43
CA ALA A 146 17.16 10.34 8.74
C ALA A 146 17.64 11.79 8.88
N VAL A 147 18.86 12.09 8.46
CA VAL A 147 19.42 13.46 8.41
C VAL A 147 18.51 14.37 7.57
N ARG A 148 18.04 13.90 6.41
CA ARG A 148 17.06 14.63 5.59
C ARG A 148 15.69 14.74 6.27
N ALA A 149 15.24 13.69 6.97
CA ALA A 149 13.96 13.66 7.67
C ALA A 149 13.90 14.70 8.79
N VAL A 150 15.01 14.89 9.53
CA VAL A 150 15.13 15.90 10.58
C VAL A 150 15.37 17.32 10.06
N GLY A 151 15.21 17.54 8.75
CA GLY A 151 15.17 18.89 8.14
C GLY A 151 16.52 19.45 7.71
N ARG A 152 17.59 18.65 7.73
CA ARG A 152 18.94 19.11 7.34
C ARG A 152 19.01 19.33 5.83
N ASN A 153 19.59 20.46 5.41
CA ASN A 153 19.64 20.89 4.01
C ASN A 153 20.66 20.09 3.19
N ALA A 154 20.56 20.17 1.85
CA ALA A 154 21.43 19.43 0.93
C ALA A 154 22.92 19.81 1.07
N GLY A 155 23.23 21.03 1.53
CA GLY A 155 24.60 21.50 1.78
C GLY A 155 25.10 21.30 3.20
N ASP A 156 24.37 20.56 4.06
CA ASP A 156 24.84 20.28 5.41
C ASP A 156 26.11 19.40 5.36
N PRO A 157 27.19 19.75 6.08
CA PRO A 157 28.41 18.94 6.11
C PRO A 157 28.18 17.50 6.56
N ALA A 158 27.28 17.25 7.52
CA ALA A 158 26.93 15.91 7.98
C ALA A 158 26.33 15.07 6.84
N LEU A 159 25.43 15.68 6.05
CA LEU A 159 24.83 15.02 4.90
C LEU A 159 25.87 14.74 3.82
N THR A 160 26.76 15.70 3.55
CA THR A 160 27.82 15.57 2.55
C THR A 160 28.79 14.44 2.91
N ALA A 161 29.20 14.36 4.18
CA ALA A 161 30.07 13.29 4.68
C ALA A 161 29.38 11.92 4.58
N ALA A 162 28.10 11.82 4.92
CA ALA A 162 27.34 10.56 4.79
C ALA A 162 27.21 10.09 3.34
N VAL A 163 26.99 11.01 2.39
CA VAL A 163 26.94 10.70 0.96
C VAL A 163 28.29 10.17 0.47
N ALA A 164 29.40 10.81 0.87
CA ALA A 164 30.74 10.36 0.53
C ALA A 164 31.04 8.97 1.11
N ALA A 165 30.71 8.74 2.38
CA ALA A 165 30.87 7.46 3.05
C ALA A 165 30.07 6.35 2.35
N LEU A 166 28.80 6.60 2.01
CA LEU A 166 27.98 5.62 1.29
C LEU A 166 28.55 5.31 -0.10
N ALA A 167 29.02 6.31 -0.82
CA ALA A 167 29.64 6.12 -2.14
C ALA A 167 30.93 5.28 -2.04
N ALA A 168 31.74 5.46 -0.98
CA ALA A 168 32.94 4.68 -0.73
C ALA A 168 32.64 3.21 -0.36
N GLN A 169 31.47 2.93 0.20
CA GLN A 169 31.02 1.58 0.56
C GLN A 169 30.42 0.78 -0.62
N ARG A 170 30.40 1.36 -1.83
CA ARG A 170 29.87 0.74 -3.04
C ARG A 170 30.77 -0.41 -3.50
N ALA A 171 30.16 -1.54 -3.90
CA ALA A 171 30.89 -2.68 -4.45
C ALA A 171 31.36 -2.42 -5.90
N PRO A 172 32.35 -3.18 -6.41
CA PRO A 172 32.85 -3.03 -7.78
C PRO A 172 31.79 -3.22 -8.87
N ASP A 173 30.73 -4.00 -8.59
CA ASP A 173 29.59 -4.21 -9.50
C ASP A 173 28.65 -2.98 -9.59
N GLY A 174 28.96 -1.92 -8.85
CA GLY A 174 28.24 -0.65 -8.86
C GLY A 174 27.07 -0.57 -7.89
N GLY A 175 26.76 -1.62 -7.13
CA GLY A 175 25.70 -1.65 -6.11
C GLY A 175 26.22 -1.66 -4.67
N TRP A 176 25.34 -2.05 -3.75
CA TRP A 176 25.68 -2.27 -2.35
C TRP A 176 25.17 -3.63 -1.88
N ALA A 177 25.84 -4.20 -0.89
CA ALA A 177 25.46 -5.44 -0.24
C ALA A 177 24.90 -5.16 1.16
N ALA A 178 23.97 -6.00 1.60
CA ALA A 178 23.41 -5.95 2.95
C ALA A 178 24.45 -6.26 4.03
N THR A 179 25.36 -7.19 3.73
CA THR A 179 26.48 -7.53 4.62
C THR A 179 27.69 -6.65 4.29
N PRO A 180 28.24 -5.90 5.26
CA PRO A 180 29.46 -5.12 5.05
C PRO A 180 30.60 -5.99 4.51
N GLY A 181 31.28 -5.50 3.46
CA GLY A 181 32.41 -6.20 2.83
C GLY A 181 32.04 -7.37 1.91
N ALA A 182 30.76 -7.70 1.74
CA ALA A 182 30.36 -8.70 0.76
C ALA A 182 30.59 -8.20 -0.67
N ALA A 183 31.15 -9.08 -1.52
CA ALA A 183 31.49 -8.73 -2.90
C ALA A 183 30.26 -8.61 -3.82
N ALA A 184 29.16 -9.29 -3.48
CA ALA A 184 27.95 -9.32 -4.30
C ALA A 184 26.91 -8.35 -3.75
N SER A 185 26.51 -7.38 -4.57
CA SER A 185 25.40 -6.48 -4.24
C SER A 185 24.05 -7.18 -4.31
N ASP A 186 23.10 -6.72 -3.50
CA ASP A 186 21.70 -7.18 -3.51
C ASP A 186 20.72 -6.05 -3.80
N ALA A 187 19.48 -6.43 -4.12
CA ALA A 187 18.46 -5.50 -4.57
C ALA A 187 17.99 -4.53 -3.48
N VAL A 188 17.91 -4.97 -2.21
CA VAL A 188 17.42 -4.14 -1.11
C VAL A 188 18.47 -3.10 -0.74
N ALA A 189 19.72 -3.51 -0.54
CA ALA A 189 20.82 -2.59 -0.22
C ALA A 189 21.03 -1.57 -1.34
N THR A 190 21.09 -2.02 -2.59
CA THR A 190 21.24 -1.13 -3.76
C THR A 190 20.07 -0.17 -3.90
N ALA A 191 18.82 -0.63 -3.76
CA ALA A 191 17.65 0.24 -3.81
C ALA A 191 17.59 1.24 -2.66
N THR A 192 18.04 0.87 -1.47
CA THR A 192 18.10 1.76 -0.30
C THR A 192 19.13 2.86 -0.51
N ALA A 193 20.31 2.51 -1.03
CA ALA A 193 21.36 3.49 -1.37
C ALA A 193 20.91 4.48 -2.45
N ILE A 194 20.26 4.02 -3.53
CA ILE A 194 19.72 4.90 -4.57
C ILE A 194 18.74 5.92 -3.99
N GLN A 195 17.81 5.47 -3.13
CA GLN A 195 16.84 6.36 -2.49
C GLN A 195 17.52 7.40 -1.59
N ALA A 196 18.48 6.97 -0.78
CA ALA A 196 19.24 7.86 0.10
C ALA A 196 19.99 8.95 -0.68
N LEU A 197 20.75 8.55 -1.72
CA LEU A 197 21.50 9.48 -2.56
C LEU A 197 20.58 10.48 -3.28
N ARG A 198 19.42 10.02 -3.77
CA ARG A 198 18.41 10.89 -4.38
C ARG A 198 17.75 11.83 -3.37
N ALA A 199 17.50 11.38 -2.14
CA ALA A 199 17.01 12.22 -1.05
C ALA A 199 18.03 13.32 -0.67
N ALA A 200 19.32 13.02 -0.78
CA ALA A 200 20.42 13.98 -0.66
C ALA A 200 20.65 14.85 -1.92
N ARG A 201 19.76 14.77 -2.92
CA ARG A 201 19.78 15.55 -4.16
C ARG A 201 20.95 15.24 -5.11
N MET A 202 21.61 14.09 -4.98
CA MET A 202 22.62 13.65 -5.97
C MET A 202 21.98 13.58 -7.37
N PRO A 203 22.57 14.21 -8.41
CA PRO A 203 22.00 14.22 -9.76
C PRO A 203 21.86 12.80 -10.35
N VAL A 204 20.79 12.53 -11.10
CA VAL A 204 20.55 11.19 -11.70
C VAL A 204 21.67 10.77 -12.66
N GLY A 205 22.33 11.73 -13.30
CA GLY A 205 23.48 11.49 -14.19
C GLY A 205 24.81 11.27 -13.47
N ASP A 206 24.85 11.33 -12.13
CA ASP A 206 26.06 11.06 -11.37
C ASP A 206 26.53 9.61 -11.62
N PRO A 207 27.84 9.37 -11.87
CA PRO A 207 28.36 8.02 -12.12
C PRO A 207 28.02 7.00 -11.02
N VAL A 208 27.86 7.43 -9.77
CA VAL A 208 27.43 6.59 -8.65
C VAL A 208 26.02 6.06 -8.85
N LEU A 209 25.08 6.95 -9.20
CA LEU A 209 23.69 6.56 -9.46
C LEU A 209 23.54 5.81 -10.79
N ALA A 210 24.33 6.15 -11.81
CA ALA A 210 24.33 5.45 -13.08
C ALA A 210 24.75 3.97 -12.92
N SER A 211 25.82 3.69 -12.17
CA SER A 211 26.25 2.31 -11.90
C SER A 211 25.23 1.56 -11.03
N ALA A 212 24.70 2.23 -10.00
CA ALA A 212 23.70 1.66 -9.10
C ALA A 212 22.43 1.24 -9.85
N ARG A 213 21.97 2.10 -10.76
CA ARG A 213 20.83 1.82 -11.63
C ARG A 213 21.10 0.61 -12.53
N ALA A 214 22.28 0.56 -13.16
CA ALA A 214 22.67 -0.56 -14.01
C ALA A 214 22.72 -1.87 -13.21
N ARG A 215 23.28 -1.83 -12.00
CA ARG A 215 23.33 -2.97 -11.10
C ARG A 215 21.94 -3.43 -10.67
N LEU A 216 21.07 -2.51 -10.29
CA LEU A 216 19.68 -2.82 -9.94
C LEU A 216 18.96 -3.48 -11.12
N LEU A 217 19.14 -2.97 -12.35
CA LEU A 217 18.54 -3.60 -13.53
C LEU A 217 19.06 -5.04 -13.75
N ALA A 218 20.34 -5.30 -13.48
CA ALA A 218 20.94 -6.64 -13.57
C ALA A 218 20.48 -7.61 -12.45
N LEU A 219 19.95 -7.08 -11.34
CA LEU A 219 19.39 -7.87 -10.23
C LEU A 219 17.92 -8.29 -10.45
N ARG A 220 17.30 -7.82 -11.53
CA ARG A 220 15.89 -8.07 -11.83
C ARG A 220 15.70 -9.49 -12.37
N ASP A 221 14.69 -10.19 -11.85
CA ASP A 221 14.27 -11.50 -12.32
C ASP A 221 13.50 -11.40 -13.64
N PRO A 222 13.48 -12.48 -14.46
CA PRO A 222 12.76 -12.49 -15.74
C PRO A 222 11.25 -12.18 -15.63
N ASP A 223 10.62 -12.52 -14.50
CA ASP A 223 9.18 -12.33 -14.26
C ASP A 223 8.81 -10.93 -13.72
N GLY A 224 9.80 -10.03 -13.66
CA GLY A 224 9.69 -8.66 -13.17
C GLY A 224 9.94 -8.48 -11.67
N THR A 225 10.14 -9.56 -10.92
CA THR A 225 10.45 -9.46 -9.49
C THR A 225 11.93 -9.12 -9.24
N PHE A 226 12.26 -8.97 -7.96
CA PHE A 226 13.63 -8.95 -7.46
C PHE A 226 13.73 -9.99 -6.35
N GLY A 227 14.68 -10.92 -6.48
CA GLY A 227 14.84 -12.05 -5.58
C GLY A 227 13.60 -12.94 -5.47
N ARG A 228 12.71 -12.94 -6.49
CA ARG A 228 11.42 -13.64 -6.48
C ARG A 228 10.55 -13.39 -5.25
N ALA A 229 10.67 -12.19 -4.68
CA ALA A 229 10.05 -11.84 -3.41
C ALA A 229 9.41 -10.43 -3.45
N PRO A 230 8.33 -10.20 -2.68
CA PRO A 230 7.61 -8.93 -2.70
C PRO A 230 8.42 -7.78 -2.11
N VAL A 231 9.13 -8.01 -1.00
CA VAL A 231 9.87 -6.93 -0.31
C VAL A 231 10.99 -6.34 -1.17
N PRO A 232 11.94 -7.12 -1.73
CA PRO A 232 12.95 -6.56 -2.62
C PRO A 232 12.34 -5.91 -3.87
N THR A 233 11.25 -6.46 -4.40
CA THR A 233 10.51 -5.87 -5.53
C THR A 233 9.94 -4.49 -5.18
N ALA A 234 9.35 -4.34 -3.99
CA ALA A 234 8.83 -3.06 -3.50
C ALA A 234 9.95 -2.02 -3.30
N TRP A 235 11.08 -2.43 -2.73
CA TRP A 235 12.28 -1.59 -2.61
C TRP A 235 12.78 -1.11 -3.97
N ALA A 236 12.88 -2.00 -4.95
CA ALA A 236 13.29 -1.66 -6.31
C ALA A 236 12.32 -0.66 -6.96
N ILE A 237 11.00 -0.83 -6.79
CA ILE A 237 10.00 0.13 -7.30
C ILE A 237 10.24 1.55 -6.74
N MET A 238 10.50 1.68 -5.44
CA MET A 238 10.78 2.97 -4.81
C MET A 238 12.08 3.59 -5.33
N ALA A 239 13.13 2.79 -5.54
CA ALA A 239 14.40 3.25 -6.13
C ALA A 239 14.22 3.72 -7.58
N ILE A 240 13.50 2.97 -8.41
CA ILE A 240 13.21 3.33 -9.81
C ILE A 240 12.49 4.68 -9.87
N ARG A 241 11.49 4.91 -9.01
CA ARG A 241 10.80 6.22 -8.95
C ARG A 241 11.68 7.34 -8.44
N SER A 242 12.59 7.05 -7.50
CA SER A 242 13.55 8.05 -6.99
C SER A 242 14.52 8.53 -8.09
N LEU A 243 14.82 7.68 -9.06
CA LEU A 243 15.56 8.03 -10.28
C LEU A 243 14.73 8.85 -11.28
N GLY A 244 13.43 9.05 -11.02
CA GLY A 244 12.49 9.71 -11.94
C GLY A 244 11.95 8.79 -13.04
N GLU A 245 12.17 7.48 -12.92
CA GLU A 245 11.77 6.50 -13.92
C GLU A 245 10.44 5.83 -13.60
N ARG A 246 9.83 5.24 -14.64
CA ARG A 246 8.55 4.53 -14.51
C ARG A 246 8.82 3.03 -14.34
N PRO A 247 8.48 2.42 -13.18
CA PRO A 247 8.67 0.98 -12.97
C PRO A 247 7.76 0.11 -13.86
N GLY A 248 6.74 0.71 -14.47
CA GLY A 248 5.84 0.06 -15.42
C GLY A 248 6.27 0.17 -16.89
N ALA A 249 7.42 0.76 -17.22
CA ALA A 249 7.79 1.07 -18.60
C ALA A 249 9.28 0.87 -18.91
N GLY A 250 9.61 0.92 -20.20
CA GLY A 250 10.98 0.89 -20.69
C GLY A 250 11.73 -0.37 -20.26
N PRO A 251 13.02 -0.27 -19.84
CA PRO A 251 13.82 -1.44 -19.47
C PRO A 251 13.23 -2.21 -18.28
N TRP A 252 12.51 -1.53 -17.38
CA TRP A 252 11.91 -2.14 -16.19
C TRP A 252 10.72 -3.04 -16.51
N ALA A 253 10.06 -2.87 -17.66
CA ALA A 253 8.87 -3.63 -18.02
C ALA A 253 9.16 -4.87 -18.91
N ARG A 254 10.39 -5.04 -19.41
CA ARG A 254 10.73 -6.13 -20.35
C ARG A 254 10.66 -7.50 -19.67
N GLY A 255 9.70 -8.34 -20.03
CA GLY A 255 9.47 -9.64 -19.37
C GLY A 255 8.54 -9.59 -18.16
N GLY A 256 8.00 -8.41 -17.80
CA GLY A 256 7.03 -8.25 -16.72
C GLY A 256 7.34 -7.04 -15.84
N SER A 257 6.38 -6.15 -15.60
CA SER A 257 6.66 -4.96 -14.80
C SER A 257 6.80 -5.28 -13.30
N PRO A 258 7.77 -4.69 -12.57
CA PRO A 258 7.86 -4.82 -11.11
C PRO A 258 6.58 -4.49 -10.37
N VAL A 259 5.81 -3.51 -10.86
CA VAL A 259 4.52 -3.15 -10.25
C VAL A 259 3.51 -4.28 -10.41
N ALA A 260 3.40 -4.85 -11.61
CA ALA A 260 2.52 -5.98 -11.86
C ALA A 260 2.97 -7.22 -11.07
N ALA A 261 4.28 -7.42 -10.95
CA ALA A 261 4.86 -8.51 -10.17
C ALA A 261 4.56 -8.37 -8.67
N LEU A 262 4.70 -7.17 -8.10
CA LEU A 262 4.34 -6.90 -6.71
C LEU A 262 2.85 -7.12 -6.44
N GLN A 263 1.97 -6.74 -7.38
CA GLN A 263 0.52 -6.95 -7.28
C GLN A 263 0.15 -8.44 -7.17
N ARG A 264 0.91 -9.36 -7.80
CA ARG A 264 0.66 -10.82 -7.69
C ARG A 264 0.84 -11.37 -6.28
N PHE A 265 1.57 -10.67 -5.42
CA PHE A 265 1.74 -11.05 -4.01
C PHE A 265 0.65 -10.48 -3.09
N GLN A 266 -0.19 -9.57 -3.59
CA GLN A 266 -1.31 -9.01 -2.83
C GLN A 266 -2.49 -9.98 -2.85
N GLN A 267 -3.03 -10.27 -1.67
CA GLN A 267 -4.15 -11.17 -1.47
C GLN A 267 -5.49 -10.44 -1.52
N ASP A 268 -6.59 -11.19 -1.52
CA ASP A 268 -7.95 -10.65 -1.60
C ASP A 268 -8.31 -9.75 -0.40
N ASP A 269 -7.68 -9.97 0.75
CA ASP A 269 -7.84 -9.11 1.93
C ASP A 269 -6.99 -7.82 1.89
N GLY A 270 -6.26 -7.60 0.80
CA GLY A 270 -5.39 -6.45 0.58
C GLY A 270 -3.97 -6.61 1.13
N GLY A 271 -3.72 -7.64 1.94
CA GLY A 271 -2.41 -7.92 2.51
C GLY A 271 -1.43 -8.49 1.50
N VAL A 272 -0.15 -8.20 1.66
CA VAL A 272 0.92 -8.72 0.82
C VAL A 272 1.67 -9.82 1.58
N ARG A 273 1.90 -10.96 0.92
CA ARG A 273 2.66 -12.07 1.51
C ARG A 273 4.10 -11.65 1.84
N ALA A 274 4.71 -12.20 2.87
CA ALA A 274 6.13 -11.99 3.15
C ALA A 274 7.02 -12.82 2.21
N THR A 275 6.60 -14.05 1.93
CA THR A 275 7.20 -14.96 0.95
C THR A 275 6.11 -15.51 0.03
N PRO A 276 6.44 -16.12 -1.13
CA PRO A 276 5.43 -16.68 -2.03
C PRO A 276 4.48 -17.69 -1.35
N SER A 277 4.95 -18.39 -0.31
CA SER A 277 4.22 -19.44 0.41
C SER A 277 3.63 -19.01 1.76
N SER A 278 3.86 -17.78 2.22
CA SER A 278 3.38 -17.32 3.54
C SER A 278 1.99 -16.68 3.47
N GLY A 279 1.36 -16.51 4.63
CA GLY A 279 0.27 -15.55 4.80
C GLY A 279 0.71 -14.09 4.61
N ALA A 280 -0.24 -13.17 4.60
CA ALA A 280 0.05 -11.73 4.53
C ALA A 280 0.79 -11.25 5.78
N SER A 281 1.71 -10.31 5.59
CA SER A 281 2.51 -9.72 6.67
C SER A 281 2.29 -8.21 6.71
N VAL A 282 2.20 -7.63 7.92
CA VAL A 282 2.07 -6.18 8.11
C VAL A 282 3.27 -5.45 7.50
N PHE A 283 4.49 -5.89 7.82
CA PHE A 283 5.71 -5.34 7.24
C PHE A 283 5.69 -5.34 5.70
N ALA A 284 5.46 -6.51 5.07
CA ALA A 284 5.47 -6.62 3.62
C ALA A 284 4.36 -5.77 2.98
N THR A 285 3.19 -5.69 3.63
CA THR A 285 2.08 -4.87 3.17
C THR A 285 2.39 -3.38 3.26
N ALA A 286 3.01 -2.92 4.35
CA ALA A 286 3.37 -1.50 4.52
C ALA A 286 4.45 -1.06 3.52
N VAL A 287 5.49 -1.88 3.30
CA VAL A 287 6.52 -1.59 2.29
C VAL A 287 5.91 -1.60 0.88
N ALA A 288 5.02 -2.56 0.59
CA ALA A 288 4.31 -2.61 -0.69
C ALA A 288 3.35 -1.44 -0.89
N ALA A 289 2.64 -0.99 0.15
CA ALA A 289 1.78 0.18 0.11
C ALA A 289 2.59 1.42 -0.24
N LEU A 290 3.74 1.63 0.41
CA LEU A 290 4.64 2.73 0.04
C LEU A 290 5.11 2.61 -1.42
N ALA A 291 5.44 1.40 -1.88
CA ALA A 291 5.79 1.13 -3.28
C ALA A 291 4.60 1.21 -4.27
N PHE A 292 3.35 1.13 -3.84
CA PHE A 292 2.19 1.46 -4.69
C PHE A 292 1.92 2.97 -4.70
N SER A 293 2.23 3.65 -3.61
CA SER A 293 2.12 5.11 -3.48
C SER A 293 3.14 5.85 -4.35
N ARG A 294 2.93 7.15 -4.58
CA ARG A 294 3.95 7.99 -5.24
C ARG A 294 4.93 8.63 -4.25
N GLY A 295 4.80 8.34 -2.94
CA GLY A 295 5.69 8.83 -1.91
C GLY A 295 7.11 8.29 -2.04
N LEU A 296 8.10 9.16 -1.84
CA LEU A 296 9.53 8.80 -1.78
C LEU A 296 10.06 9.10 -0.39
N LEU A 297 11.00 8.29 0.10
CA LEU A 297 11.64 8.52 1.40
C LEU A 297 12.65 9.68 1.35
N PRO A 298 12.79 10.48 2.43
CA PRO A 298 11.87 10.54 3.57
C PRO A 298 10.54 11.18 3.16
N VAL A 299 9.43 10.58 3.58
CA VAL A 299 8.08 11.04 3.25
C VAL A 299 7.67 12.15 4.23
N SER A 300 7.11 13.24 3.72
CA SER A 300 6.54 14.31 4.57
C SER A 300 5.08 14.01 4.91
N PRO A 301 4.51 14.60 5.98
CA PRO A 301 3.14 14.33 6.36
C PRO A 301 2.18 14.59 5.21
N GLY A 302 1.22 13.68 5.03
CA GLY A 302 0.13 13.88 4.09
C GLY A 302 -0.64 15.15 4.45
N THR A 303 -0.81 16.05 3.48
CA THR A 303 -1.60 17.28 3.62
C THR A 303 -2.95 17.18 2.91
N ALA A 304 -3.25 16.04 2.29
CA ALA A 304 -4.54 15.86 1.65
C ALA A 304 -5.61 15.97 2.73
N ARG A 305 -6.45 17.02 2.62
CA ARG A 305 -7.71 17.05 3.35
C ARG A 305 -8.50 15.85 2.88
N THR A 306 -8.93 15.02 3.81
CA THR A 306 -9.91 13.99 3.50
C THR A 306 -11.10 14.67 2.83
N PRO A 307 -11.55 14.19 1.66
CA PRO A 307 -12.78 14.67 1.06
C PRO A 307 -13.93 14.57 2.07
N ASP A 308 -14.66 15.66 2.28
CA ASP A 308 -15.85 15.69 3.15
C ASP A 308 -17.02 15.01 2.44
N ARG A 309 -16.98 13.68 2.35
CA ARG A 309 -18.01 12.86 1.72
C ARG A 309 -18.07 11.49 2.38
N ALA A 310 -19.28 10.94 2.45
CA ALA A 310 -19.51 9.62 3.01
C ALA A 310 -19.22 8.50 1.99
N PRO A 311 -18.80 7.31 2.47
CA PRO A 311 -18.65 6.14 1.62
C PRO A 311 -19.99 5.70 1.02
N ARG A 312 -19.99 4.95 -0.08
CA ARG A 312 -21.22 4.51 -0.76
C ARG A 312 -21.45 3.02 -0.58
N VAL A 313 -22.70 2.62 -0.37
CA VAL A 313 -23.15 1.23 -0.56
C VAL A 313 -23.46 1.04 -2.04
N VAL A 314 -22.63 0.27 -2.74
CA VAL A 314 -22.70 0.11 -4.21
C VAL A 314 -23.45 -1.13 -4.63
N ARG A 315 -23.52 -2.16 -3.78
CA ARG A 315 -24.28 -3.38 -4.07
C ARG A 315 -24.85 -4.00 -2.81
N ARG A 316 -26.05 -4.52 -2.93
CA ARG A 316 -26.75 -5.34 -1.93
C ARG A 316 -27.15 -6.65 -2.59
N SER A 317 -26.91 -7.75 -1.93
CA SER A 317 -27.29 -9.08 -2.38
C SER A 317 -27.71 -9.89 -1.15
N PRO A 318 -28.97 -10.35 -1.05
CA PRO A 318 -30.06 -10.18 -2.02
C PRO A 318 -30.54 -8.72 -2.15
N ALA A 319 -31.32 -8.43 -3.20
CA ALA A 319 -32.00 -7.14 -3.32
C ALA A 319 -33.20 -7.08 -2.35
N SER A 320 -33.84 -5.90 -2.27
CA SER A 320 -34.98 -5.73 -1.37
C SER A 320 -36.13 -6.67 -1.76
N GLY A 321 -36.64 -7.45 -0.81
CA GLY A 321 -37.70 -8.44 -0.99
C GLY A 321 -37.21 -9.85 -1.37
N ASP A 322 -35.95 -10.01 -1.75
CA ASP A 322 -35.41 -11.31 -2.16
C ASP A 322 -35.07 -12.21 -0.97
N VAL A 323 -34.99 -13.52 -1.25
CA VAL A 323 -34.59 -14.54 -0.27
C VAL A 323 -33.08 -14.62 -0.13
N VAL A 324 -32.58 -14.67 1.11
CA VAL A 324 -31.15 -14.88 1.41
C VAL A 324 -30.77 -16.34 1.18
N ARG A 325 -30.14 -16.64 0.04
CA ARG A 325 -29.59 -17.96 -0.27
C ARG A 325 -28.09 -17.98 -0.02
N GLY A 326 -27.68 -18.62 1.08
CA GLY A 326 -26.28 -18.79 1.46
C GLY A 326 -25.68 -17.60 2.23
N VAL A 327 -25.55 -16.44 1.59
CA VAL A 327 -24.92 -15.25 2.19
C VAL A 327 -25.67 -13.97 1.82
N LEU A 328 -25.94 -13.13 2.83
CA LEU A 328 -26.24 -11.72 2.64
C LEU A 328 -24.92 -10.96 2.50
N SER A 329 -24.74 -10.25 1.40
CA SER A 329 -23.54 -9.46 1.11
C SER A 329 -23.88 -8.03 0.75
N VAL A 330 -23.14 -7.10 1.35
CA VAL A 330 -23.13 -5.69 0.99
C VAL A 330 -21.74 -5.35 0.49
N ARG A 331 -21.66 -4.66 -0.65
CA ARG A 331 -20.43 -4.07 -1.16
C ARG A 331 -20.50 -2.56 -0.97
N TYR A 332 -19.40 -1.99 -0.53
CA TYR A 332 -19.22 -0.57 -0.38
C TYR A 332 -17.96 -0.10 -1.08
N GLU A 333 -17.93 1.17 -1.42
CA GLU A 333 -16.81 1.85 -2.03
C GLU A 333 -16.63 3.19 -1.34
N ASP A 334 -15.39 3.49 -0.98
CA ASP A 334 -14.99 4.87 -0.74
C ASP A 334 -14.45 5.42 -2.06
N GLU A 335 -15.01 6.53 -2.52
CA GLU A 335 -14.65 7.10 -3.81
C GLU A 335 -13.16 7.49 -3.81
N ARG A 336 -12.51 7.39 -4.97
CA ARG A 336 -11.07 7.66 -5.13
C ARG A 336 -10.61 8.90 -4.38
N GLY A 337 -9.63 8.73 -3.50
CA GLY A 337 -9.08 9.80 -2.64
C GLY A 337 -9.81 9.97 -1.31
N GLY A 338 -10.82 9.14 -1.02
CA GLY A 338 -11.36 8.99 0.32
C GLY A 338 -10.39 8.27 1.26
N THR A 339 -10.75 8.17 2.53
CA THR A 339 -9.90 7.57 3.56
C THR A 339 -10.10 6.08 3.74
N GLY A 340 -10.77 5.38 2.82
CA GLY A 340 -11.04 3.95 2.95
C GLY A 340 -12.03 3.62 4.06
N ILE A 341 -12.67 2.47 3.93
CA ILE A 341 -13.68 2.02 4.89
C ILE A 341 -13.02 1.55 6.18
N ASP A 342 -13.58 1.93 7.31
CA ASP A 342 -13.21 1.42 8.64
C ASP A 342 -14.12 0.22 9.00
N PRO A 343 -13.61 -1.03 8.94
CA PRO A 343 -14.40 -2.20 9.28
C PRO A 343 -14.82 -2.23 10.75
N SER A 344 -14.06 -1.58 11.65
CA SER A 344 -14.37 -1.55 13.08
C SER A 344 -15.51 -0.60 13.44
N ARG A 345 -15.84 0.32 12.54
CA ARG A 345 -16.94 1.29 12.66
C ARG A 345 -18.09 1.01 11.69
N THR A 346 -17.99 -0.08 10.92
CA THR A 346 -19.03 -0.52 10.00
C THR A 346 -19.87 -1.61 10.67
N THR A 347 -21.17 -1.36 10.83
CA THR A 347 -22.07 -2.22 11.60
C THR A 347 -23.28 -2.67 10.78
N ILE A 348 -23.88 -3.79 11.20
CA ILE A 348 -25.13 -4.29 10.65
C ILE A 348 -26.12 -4.62 11.77
N MET A 349 -27.35 -4.16 11.57
CA MET A 349 -28.50 -4.50 12.39
C MET A 349 -29.50 -5.30 11.56
N VAL A 350 -30.06 -6.36 12.15
CA VAL A 350 -31.15 -7.15 11.58
C VAL A 350 -32.29 -7.19 12.59
N ASN A 351 -33.48 -6.73 12.18
CA ASN A 351 -34.65 -6.58 13.05
C ASN A 351 -34.36 -5.79 14.34
N GLY A 352 -33.50 -4.78 14.24
CA GLY A 352 -33.08 -3.96 15.39
C GLY A 352 -31.99 -4.59 16.26
N ALA A 353 -31.59 -5.84 16.03
CA ALA A 353 -30.48 -6.49 16.75
C ALA A 353 -29.15 -6.29 16.03
N ASP A 354 -28.10 -5.88 16.75
CA ASP A 354 -26.74 -5.78 16.21
C ASP A 354 -26.13 -7.18 16.06
N ILE A 355 -25.86 -7.58 14.82
CA ILE A 355 -25.25 -8.88 14.48
C ILE A 355 -23.82 -8.71 13.94
N THR A 356 -23.20 -7.54 14.14
CA THR A 356 -21.87 -7.21 13.59
C THR A 356 -20.81 -8.22 14.02
N ARG A 357 -20.90 -8.75 15.25
CA ARG A 357 -19.93 -9.75 15.78
C ARG A 357 -19.93 -11.08 15.03
N THR A 358 -21.07 -11.50 14.48
CA THR A 358 -21.19 -12.75 13.69
C THR A 358 -21.05 -12.49 12.19
N THR A 359 -20.73 -11.25 11.82
CA THR A 359 -20.63 -10.78 10.44
C THR A 359 -19.17 -10.63 10.05
N ARG A 360 -18.82 -11.10 8.85
CA ARG A 360 -17.51 -10.81 8.27
C ARG A 360 -17.53 -9.42 7.65
N VAL A 361 -16.94 -8.45 8.33
CA VAL A 361 -16.78 -7.08 7.83
C VAL A 361 -15.34 -6.90 7.32
N THR A 362 -15.19 -6.50 6.07
CA THR A 362 -13.91 -6.13 5.46
C THR A 362 -13.94 -4.67 5.01
N PRO A 363 -12.87 -4.11 4.45
CA PRO A 363 -12.90 -2.78 3.85
C PRO A 363 -13.70 -2.68 2.53
N PHE A 364 -14.15 -3.80 1.96
CA PHE A 364 -14.89 -3.81 0.69
C PHE A 364 -16.30 -4.41 0.80
N THR A 365 -16.49 -5.32 1.76
CA THR A 365 -17.69 -6.11 1.86
C THR A 365 -18.07 -6.44 3.28
N LEU A 366 -19.37 -6.42 3.54
CA LEU A 366 -19.98 -7.02 4.70
C LEU A 366 -20.67 -8.31 4.26
N GLN A 367 -20.45 -9.42 4.97
CA GLN A 367 -21.01 -10.72 4.66
C GLN A 367 -21.58 -11.42 5.91
N VAL A 368 -22.86 -11.78 5.85
CA VAL A 368 -23.57 -12.55 6.87
C VAL A 368 -23.98 -13.89 6.28
N ARG A 369 -23.64 -14.99 6.96
CA ARG A 369 -24.13 -16.33 6.56
C ARG A 369 -25.63 -16.43 6.84
N GLN A 370 -26.37 -17.11 5.97
CA GLN A 370 -27.80 -17.36 6.15
C GLN A 370 -28.12 -17.96 7.52
N SER A 371 -27.29 -18.87 8.02
CA SER A 371 -27.45 -19.52 9.32
C SER A 371 -27.40 -18.58 10.53
N ALA A 372 -26.96 -17.33 10.34
CA ALA A 372 -26.94 -16.30 11.38
C ALA A 372 -28.15 -15.35 11.29
N LEU A 373 -29.07 -15.58 10.33
CA LEU A 373 -30.24 -14.75 10.08
C LEU A 373 -31.51 -15.45 10.55
N PRO A 374 -32.48 -14.73 11.15
CA PRO A 374 -33.77 -15.29 11.49
C PRO A 374 -34.57 -15.72 10.26
N LEU A 375 -35.56 -16.58 10.46
CA LEU A 375 -36.57 -16.92 9.44
C LEU A 375 -37.56 -15.78 9.24
N GLY A 376 -38.05 -15.62 8.01
CA GLY A 376 -39.11 -14.68 7.66
C GLY A 376 -38.60 -13.32 7.17
N THR A 377 -39.47 -12.30 7.19
CA THR A 377 -39.10 -10.96 6.70
C THR A 377 -38.15 -10.27 7.67
N LEU A 378 -37.01 -9.83 7.15
CA LEU A 378 -35.92 -9.21 7.89
C LEU A 378 -35.77 -7.75 7.47
N SER A 379 -35.76 -6.84 8.43
CA SER A 379 -35.33 -5.45 8.25
C SER A 379 -33.82 -5.36 8.47
N VAL A 380 -33.07 -4.94 7.45
CA VAL A 380 -31.62 -4.85 7.48
C VAL A 380 -31.21 -3.39 7.43
N SER A 381 -30.37 -2.96 8.38
CA SER A 381 -29.75 -1.63 8.41
C SER A 381 -28.24 -1.79 8.49
N VAL A 382 -27.52 -1.17 7.58
CA VAL A 382 -26.05 -1.17 7.56
C VAL A 382 -25.55 0.26 7.67
N LEU A 383 -24.66 0.49 8.63
CA LEU A 383 -23.93 1.74 8.78
C LEU A 383 -22.49 1.51 8.31
N VAL A 384 -22.12 2.13 7.20
CA VAL A 384 -20.75 2.10 6.66
C VAL A 384 -20.05 3.38 7.07
N ARG A 385 -18.84 3.27 7.62
CA ARG A 385 -18.02 4.42 8.00
C ARG A 385 -16.63 4.36 7.36
N ASP A 386 -16.11 5.51 6.95
CA ASP A 386 -14.71 5.64 6.55
C ASP A 386 -13.78 5.93 7.75
N ARG A 387 -12.46 5.95 7.53
CA ARG A 387 -11.50 6.26 8.61
C ARG A 387 -11.66 7.68 9.17
N ALA A 388 -12.10 8.65 8.36
CA ALA A 388 -12.39 10.01 8.80
C ALA A 388 -13.71 10.16 9.59
N GLY A 389 -14.53 9.12 9.64
CA GLY A 389 -15.78 9.09 10.39
C GLY A 389 -17.01 9.52 9.59
N HIS A 390 -16.88 9.81 8.29
CA HIS A 390 -18.03 10.00 7.42
C HIS A 390 -18.80 8.69 7.31
N ALA A 391 -20.14 8.79 7.25
CA ALA A 391 -20.99 7.64 7.41
C ALA A 391 -22.13 7.62 6.39
N THR A 392 -22.43 6.43 5.87
CA THR A 392 -23.63 6.17 5.07
C THR A 392 -24.43 5.07 5.73
N ARG A 393 -25.73 5.32 5.90
CA ARG A 393 -26.70 4.32 6.35
C ARG A 393 -27.48 3.80 5.14
N SER A 394 -27.62 2.50 5.04
CA SER A 394 -28.42 1.83 4.00
C SER A 394 -29.38 0.85 4.65
N GLU A 395 -30.66 0.96 4.30
CA GLU A 395 -31.73 0.14 4.86
C GLU A 395 -32.51 -0.54 3.74
N TRP A 396 -32.88 -1.81 3.95
CA TRP A 396 -33.73 -2.59 3.04
C TRP A 396 -34.29 -3.83 3.74
N SER A 397 -35.22 -4.53 3.10
CA SER A 397 -35.82 -5.76 3.63
C SER A 397 -35.44 -6.97 2.80
N VAL A 398 -35.23 -8.13 3.41
CA VAL A 398 -35.01 -9.42 2.73
C VAL A 398 -35.81 -10.52 3.42
N VAL A 399 -35.89 -11.70 2.81
CA VAL A 399 -36.51 -12.88 3.44
C VAL A 399 -35.42 -13.85 3.88
N GLY A 400 -35.33 -14.12 5.17
CA GLY A 400 -34.47 -15.14 5.74
C GLY A 400 -35.08 -16.53 5.59
N SER A 401 -34.30 -17.48 5.07
CA SER A 401 -34.73 -18.86 4.85
C SER A 401 -34.18 -19.88 5.85
N GLY A 402 -33.47 -19.43 6.90
CA GLY A 402 -32.91 -20.28 7.96
C GLY A 402 -31.61 -20.95 7.55
#